data_AF-A0A354PH37-F1
#
_entry.id   AF-A0A354PH37-F1
#
_cell.length_a   1.000
_cell.length_b   1.000
_cell.length_c   1.000
_cell.angle_alpha   90.00
_cell.angle_beta   90.00
_cell.angle_gamma   90.00
#
_symmetry.space_group_name_H-M   'P 1'
#
loop_
_entity.id
_entity.type
_entity.pdbx_description
1 polymer ?
#
loop_
_entity_poly.entity_id
_entity_poly.type
_entity_poly.pdbx_seq_one_letter_code
_entity_poly.pdbx_strand_id
1 'polypeptide(L)'
;MAGKAHGTIPPLNTDRIAWFLSRIVEREELWRSYFQERHIIPLILEYENVCKDPMGAIQQIALHVGVSFSFDKVHYEMQQLRDDATAAWLPQLYSDQRIKAILANQCF
;
A
#
# COMPACT_ATOMS: atom_id res chain seq x y z
N MET A 1 -30.80 -17.92 5.26
CA MET A 1 -29.45 -18.45 4.95
C MET A 1 -29.31 -18.51 3.44
N ALA A 2 -28.56 -17.60 2.83
CA ALA A 2 -28.33 -17.56 1.39
C ALA A 2 -26.84 -17.83 1.13
N GLY A 3 -26.56 -18.86 0.32
CA GLY A 3 -25.21 -19.31 0.00
C GLY A 3 -24.43 -18.23 -0.74
N LYS A 4 -23.24 -17.89 -0.22
CA LYS A 4 -22.27 -17.05 -0.92
C LYS A 4 -21.86 -17.76 -2.21
N ALA A 5 -22.08 -17.13 -3.35
CA ALA A 5 -21.45 -17.54 -4.60
C ALA A 5 -19.93 -17.54 -4.38
N HIS A 6 -19.30 -18.70 -4.47
CA HIS A 6 -17.85 -18.79 -4.63
C HIS A 6 -17.50 -18.20 -6.00
N GLY A 7 -17.23 -16.90 -6.02
CA GLY A 7 -16.63 -16.25 -7.18
C GLY A 7 -15.29 -16.92 -7.44
N THR A 8 -15.15 -17.53 -8.62
CA THR A 8 -13.87 -18.09 -9.08
C THR A 8 -12.78 -17.03 -8.98
N ILE A 9 -11.69 -17.34 -8.28
CA ILE A 9 -10.51 -16.49 -8.22
C ILE A 9 -10.05 -16.21 -9.66
N PRO A 10 -9.91 -14.94 -10.07
CA PRO A 10 -9.48 -14.63 -11.43
C PRO A 10 -8.09 -15.23 -11.70
N PRO A 11 -7.80 -15.62 -12.95
CA PRO A 11 -6.49 -16.16 -13.28
C PRO A 11 -5.40 -15.10 -13.09
N LEU A 12 -4.25 -15.53 -12.57
CA LEU A 12 -3.08 -14.69 -12.39
C LEU A 12 -2.55 -14.20 -13.75
N ASN A 13 -2.39 -12.90 -13.91
CA ASN A 13 -1.73 -12.31 -15.08
C ASN A 13 -0.45 -11.60 -14.63
N THR A 14 0.67 -12.33 -14.70
CA THR A 14 1.98 -11.86 -14.22
C THR A 14 2.52 -10.69 -15.04
N ASP A 15 2.28 -10.66 -16.36
CA ASP A 15 2.71 -9.55 -17.22
C ASP A 15 2.02 -8.24 -16.85
N ARG A 16 0.71 -8.30 -16.62
CA ARG A 16 -0.06 -7.13 -16.18
C ARG A 16 0.36 -6.67 -14.79
N ILE A 17 0.64 -7.59 -13.88
CA ILE A 17 1.12 -7.26 -12.53
C ILE A 17 2.52 -6.65 -12.59
N ALA A 18 3.44 -7.21 -13.38
CA ALA A 18 4.78 -6.65 -13.56
C ALA A 18 4.73 -5.24 -14.16
N TRP A 19 3.83 -4.99 -15.12
CA TRP A 19 3.59 -3.66 -15.68
C TRP A 19 3.06 -2.68 -14.63
N PHE A 20 2.07 -3.07 -13.81
CA PHE A 20 1.58 -2.20 -12.74
C PHE A 20 2.66 -1.93 -11.69
N LEU A 21 3.43 -2.95 -11.33
CA LEU A 21 4.49 -2.81 -10.34
C LEU A 21 5.57 -1.84 -10.81
N SER A 22 6.01 -1.93 -12.07
CA SER A 22 6.99 -0.98 -12.61
C SER A 22 6.44 0.45 -12.61
N ARG A 23 5.14 0.64 -12.90
CA ARG A 23 4.50 1.96 -12.81
C ARG A 23 4.41 2.49 -11.39
N ILE A 24 4.16 1.63 -10.39
CA ILE A 24 4.16 2.04 -8.98
C ILE A 24 5.57 2.51 -8.58
N VAL A 25 6.61 1.73 -8.89
CA VAL A 25 8.01 2.08 -8.61
C VAL A 25 8.40 3.40 -9.29
N GLU A 26 8.07 3.57 -10.57
CA GLU A 26 8.31 4.81 -11.32
C GLU A 26 7.65 6.02 -10.64
N ARG A 27 6.41 5.86 -10.16
CA ARG A 27 5.68 6.94 -9.49
C ARG A 27 6.27 7.29 -8.13
N GLU A 28 6.74 6.31 -7.37
CA GLU A 28 7.43 6.56 -6.10
C GLU A 28 8.70 7.39 -6.31
N GLU A 29 9.49 7.07 -7.35
CA GLU A 29 10.71 7.83 -7.66
C GLU A 29 10.39 9.28 -8.04
N LEU A 30 9.36 9.50 -8.86
CA LEU A 30 8.91 10.85 -9.21
C LEU A 30 8.51 11.68 -7.99
N TRP A 31 7.85 11.07 -7.00
CA TRP A 31 7.54 11.74 -5.74
C TRP A 31 8.81 12.06 -4.94
N ARG A 32 9.76 11.13 -4.85
CA ARG A 32 11.06 11.36 -4.17
C ARG A 32 11.79 12.54 -4.80
N SER A 33 11.94 12.56 -6.13
CA SER A 33 12.58 13.66 -6.85
C SER A 33 11.86 14.99 -6.60
N TYR A 34 10.52 15.00 -6.70
CA TYR A 34 9.71 16.21 -6.45
C TYR A 34 9.94 16.81 -5.06
N PHE A 35 9.98 15.98 -4.02
CA PHE A 35 10.23 16.45 -2.66
C PHE A 35 11.67 16.92 -2.46
N GLN A 36 12.65 16.22 -3.03
CA GLN A 36 14.06 16.60 -2.97
C GLN A 36 14.33 17.95 -3.65
N GLU A 37 13.83 18.13 -4.87
CA GLU A 37 14.00 19.37 -5.65
C GLU A 37 13.39 20.60 -4.96
N ARG A 38 12.35 20.39 -4.15
CA ARG A 38 11.65 21.46 -3.42
C ARG A 38 12.08 21.60 -1.97
N HIS A 39 13.05 20.80 -1.51
CA HIS A 39 13.47 20.75 -0.10
C HIS A 39 12.29 20.54 0.87
N ILE A 40 11.29 19.76 0.44
CA ILE A 40 10.14 19.40 1.27
C ILE A 40 10.50 18.13 2.04
N ILE A 41 10.26 18.12 3.35
CA ILE A 41 10.36 16.92 4.18
C ILE A 41 8.95 16.36 4.36
N PRO A 42 8.54 15.35 3.57
CA PRO A 42 7.21 14.77 3.69
C PRO A 42 7.09 13.91 4.95
N LEU A 43 5.89 13.84 5.53
CA LEU A 43 5.53 12.74 6.42
C LEU A 43 5.40 11.45 5.60
N ILE A 44 6.22 10.45 5.92
CA ILE A 44 6.15 9.12 5.30
C ILE A 44 5.34 8.20 6.22
N LEU A 45 4.28 7.60 5.67
CA LEU A 45 3.46 6.61 6.35
C LEU A 45 3.46 5.31 5.55
N GLU A 46 3.77 4.20 6.22
CA GLU A 46 3.71 2.87 5.62
C GLU A 46 2.30 2.30 5.70
N TYR A 47 1.83 1.67 4.63
CA TYR A 47 0.49 1.10 4.55
C TYR A 47 0.21 0.12 5.70
N GLU A 48 1.19 -0.73 6.05
CA GLU A 48 1.10 -1.71 7.11
C GLU A 48 0.88 -1.06 8.48
N ASN A 49 1.58 0.05 8.75
CA ASN A 49 1.44 0.79 10.00
C ASN A 49 0.10 1.51 10.07
N VAL A 50 -0.35 2.11 8.96
CA VAL A 50 -1.68 2.73 8.88
C VAL A 50 -2.77 1.68 9.08
N CYS A 51 -2.65 0.49 8.50
CA CYS A 51 -3.64 -0.57 8.69
C CYS A 51 -3.70 -1.06 10.14
N LYS A 52 -2.54 -1.16 10.81
CA LYS A 52 -2.44 -1.66 12.18
C LYS A 52 -2.92 -0.63 13.21
N ASP A 53 -2.58 0.65 13.01
CA ASP A 53 -2.97 1.74 13.89
C ASP A 53 -3.34 3.00 13.09
N PRO A 54 -4.57 3.05 12.56
CA PRO A 54 -5.06 4.19 11.80
C PRO A 54 -5.08 5.48 12.63
N MET A 55 -5.37 5.38 13.93
CA MET A 55 -5.42 6.55 14.81
C MET A 55 -4.04 7.12 15.07
N GLY A 56 -3.05 6.25 15.31
CA GLY A 56 -1.65 6.66 15.37
C GLY A 56 -1.21 7.38 14.10
N ALA A 57 -1.61 6.89 12.92
CA ALA A 57 -1.32 7.54 11.65
C ALA A 57 -1.97 8.94 11.54
N ILE A 58 -3.26 9.07 11.91
CA ILE A 58 -3.94 10.37 11.92
C ILE A 58 -3.29 11.33 12.92
N GLN A 59 -2.88 10.84 14.09
CA GLN A 59 -2.18 11.65 15.08
C GLN A 59 -0.83 12.14 14.54
N GLN A 60 -0.08 11.30 13.83
CA GLN A 60 1.16 11.72 13.17
C GLN A 60 0.91 12.80 12.12
N ILE A 61 -0.16 12.67 11.33
CA ILE A 61 -0.56 13.72 10.37
C ILE A 61 -0.86 15.03 11.11
N ALA A 62 -1.69 14.98 12.16
CA ALA A 62 -2.07 16.17 12.94
C ALA A 62 -0.83 16.87 13.53
N LEU A 63 0.09 16.12 14.11
CA LEU A 63 1.36 16.64 14.61
C LEU A 63 2.21 17.26 13.50
N HIS A 64 2.31 16.60 12.34
CA HIS A 64 3.10 17.09 11.21
C HIS A 64 2.55 18.41 10.63
N VAL A 65 1.23 18.61 10.60
CA VAL A 65 0.61 19.85 10.13
C VAL A 65 0.42 20.90 11.23
N GLY A 66 0.87 20.63 12.46
CA GLY A 66 0.80 21.57 13.59
C GLY A 66 -0.60 21.73 14.19
N VAL A 67 -1.48 20.75 14.02
CA VAL A 67 -2.83 20.76 14.58
C VAL A 67 -2.87 19.91 15.85
N SER A 68 -3.35 20.48 16.96
CA SER A 68 -3.69 19.72 18.15
C SER A 68 -5.14 19.28 18.07
N PHE A 69 -5.39 17.97 18.12
CA PHE A 69 -6.74 17.41 18.03
C PHE A 69 -6.89 16.25 19.02
N SER A 70 -8.05 16.14 19.66
CA SER A 70 -8.45 14.98 20.45
C SER A 70 -9.35 14.09 19.58
N PHE A 71 -9.08 12.79 19.59
CA PHE A 71 -9.76 11.80 18.75
C PHE A 71 -10.78 10.96 19.50
N ASP A 72 -11.21 11.40 20.69
CA ASP A 72 -12.04 10.64 21.63
C ASP A 72 -13.41 10.21 21.07
N LYS A 73 -13.77 10.63 19.84
CA LYS A 73 -15.07 10.38 19.19
C LYS A 73 -14.96 9.82 17.77
N VAL A 74 -13.77 9.48 17.28
CA VAL A 74 -13.61 8.93 15.93
C VAL A 74 -13.74 7.42 15.98
N HIS A 75 -14.90 6.89 15.55
CA HIS A 75 -15.06 5.48 15.27
C HIS A 75 -14.67 5.19 13.82
N TYR A 76 -13.78 4.23 13.61
CA TYR A 76 -13.41 3.74 12.30
C TYR A 76 -13.48 2.22 12.27
N GLU A 77 -14.07 1.69 11.20
CA GLU A 77 -13.99 0.28 10.87
C GLU A 77 -13.06 0.17 9.66
N MET A 78 -11.80 -0.20 9.92
CA MET A 78 -10.84 -0.49 8.85
C MET A 78 -10.96 -1.95 8.47
N GLN A 79 -11.43 -2.21 7.25
CA GLN A 79 -11.37 -3.53 6.65
C GLN A 79 -10.14 -3.59 5.75
N GLN A 80 -9.21 -4.50 6.06
CA GLN A 80 -8.13 -4.81 5.14
C GLN A 80 -8.74 -5.38 3.85
N LEU A 81 -8.59 -4.64 2.74
CA LEU A 81 -9.07 -5.03 1.40
C LEU A 81 -8.15 -6.08 0.75
N ARG A 82 -7.55 -6.98 1.53
CA ARG A 82 -6.89 -8.15 0.96
C ARG A 82 -7.95 -9.20 0.74
N ASP A 83 -8.34 -9.40 -0.51
CA ASP A 83 -9.24 -10.47 -0.87
C ASP A 83 -8.49 -11.82 -0.97
N ASP A 84 -9.27 -12.90 -0.93
CA ASP A 84 -8.75 -14.27 -1.02
C ASP A 84 -7.94 -14.50 -2.32
N ALA A 85 -8.25 -13.74 -3.38
CA ALA A 85 -7.52 -13.75 -4.65
C ALA A 85 -6.09 -13.22 -4.49
N THR A 86 -5.91 -12.10 -3.80
CA THR A 86 -4.59 -11.52 -3.52
C THR A 86 -3.74 -12.49 -2.69
N ALA A 87 -4.34 -13.16 -1.71
CA ALA A 87 -3.64 -14.18 -0.91
C ALA A 87 -3.20 -15.38 -1.77
N ALA A 88 -4.05 -15.84 -2.69
CA ALA A 88 -3.75 -16.97 -3.57
C ALA A 88 -2.67 -16.67 -4.62
N TRP A 89 -2.57 -15.42 -5.08
CA TRP A 89 -1.60 -15.01 -6.10
C TRP A 89 -0.19 -14.79 -5.54
N LEU A 90 -0.05 -14.32 -4.30
CA LEU A 90 1.22 -13.91 -3.72
C LEU A 90 2.34 -14.99 -3.78
N PRO A 91 2.10 -16.26 -3.41
CA PRO A 91 3.13 -17.29 -3.50
C PRO A 91 3.67 -17.48 -4.93
N GLN A 92 2.79 -17.37 -5.93
CA GLN A 92 3.14 -17.52 -7.34
C GLN A 92 3.94 -16.30 -7.82
N LEU A 93 3.54 -15.09 -7.41
CA LEU A 93 4.25 -13.85 -7.73
C LEU A 93 5.67 -13.82 -7.15
N TYR A 94 5.87 -14.32 -5.92
CA TYR A 94 7.19 -14.44 -5.30
C TYR A 94 8.10 -15.47 -5.97
N SER A 95 7.60 -16.28 -6.89
CA SER A 95 8.44 -17.19 -7.71
C SER A 95 8.86 -16.58 -9.05
N ASP A 96 8.22 -15.49 -9.51
CA ASP A 96 8.54 -14.83 -10.77
C ASP A 96 9.79 -13.94 -10.62
N GLN A 97 10.85 -14.25 -11.37
CA GLN A 97 12.14 -13.55 -11.33
C GLN A 97 12.05 -12.09 -11.78
N ARG A 98 11.10 -11.73 -12.66
CA ARG A 98 10.95 -10.35 -13.14
C ARG A 98 10.38 -9.47 -12.04
N ILE A 99 9.41 -9.98 -11.30
CA ILE A 99 8.82 -9.28 -10.14
C ILE A 99 9.88 -9.07 -9.07
N LYS A 100 10.71 -10.09 -8.79
CA LYS A 100 11.86 -9.94 -7.88
C LYS A 100 12.83 -8.87 -8.34
N ALA A 101 13.17 -8.83 -9.62
CA ALA A 101 14.08 -7.83 -10.16
C ALA A 101 13.52 -6.40 -10.04
N ILE A 102 12.22 -6.21 -10.27
CA ILE A 102 11.56 -4.90 -10.09
C ILE A 102 11.62 -4.47 -8.63
N LEU A 103 11.31 -5.37 -7.68
CA LEU A 103 11.35 -5.07 -6.24
C LEU A 103 12.78 -4.87 -5.70
N ALA A 104 13.75 -5.64 -6.18
CA ALA A 104 15.15 -5.56 -5.71
C ALA A 104 15.86 -4.25 -6.11
N ASN A 105 15.38 -3.58 -7.16
CA ASN A 105 15.89 -2.27 -7.56
C ASN A 105 15.35 -1.12 -6.68
N GLN A 106 14.47 -1.40 -5.72
CA GLN A 106 14.08 -0.43 -4.70
C GLN A 106 15.09 -0.47 -3.55
N CYS A 107 16.08 0.44 -3.57
CA CYS A 107 16.83 0.76 -2.36
C CYS A 107 15.92 1.56 -1.42
N PHE A 108 15.53 0.96 -0.28
CA PHE A 108 14.89 1.67 0.83
C PHE A 108 15.92 2.46 1.64
#